data_AF-A0A7J2LBD8-F1
#
_entry.id   AF-A0A7J2LBD8-F1
#
_cell.length_a   1.000
_cell.length_b   1.000
_cell.length_c   1.000
_cell.angle_alpha   90.00
_cell.angle_beta   90.00
_cell.angle_gamma   90.00
#
_symmetry.space_group_name_H-M   'P 1'
#
loop_
_entity.id
_entity.type
_entity.pdbx_description
1 polymer ?
#
loop_
_entity_poly.entity_id
_entity_poly.type
_entity_poly.pdbx_seq_one_letter_code
_entity_poly.pdbx_strand_id
1 'polypeptide(L)'
;PETWEDLAKPIYHGHICMCDPAKSGSTTFTVLMLLQYFGWEKGFQLWANITGNVGFFTTSSHDVPTRVALGEYGIGIVIDYYAFERIRAGENIGFSYGGATTISPDPVGILKGAPHLEEAKLFIDYITSKRGQEKVAYLRAPIRPDVETTDPVKNPYDPTQFPLFEYNTTLHGMLFGVARALFSNWLVINHEKAFEAYEKIKQCEEQGLYDDPNYIAAVNAYLDIPDDVDTLEEAIAIGWGYKNYTAGWQNWGATKFQEALDKANKALGAAEAPSMQFDITTAVGIAIVIIIVAVIAAILLRKRKI
;
A
#
# COMPACT_ATOMS: atom_id res chain seq x y z
N PRO A 1 2.99 -0.75 -14.57
CA PRO A 1 2.20 -1.72 -13.77
C PRO A 1 0.84 -1.91 -14.45
N GLU A 2 0.40 -3.16 -14.58
CA GLU A 2 -0.87 -3.51 -15.23
C GLU A 2 -1.95 -3.90 -14.21
N THR A 3 -1.55 -4.43 -13.05
CA THR A 3 -2.48 -4.81 -11.97
C THR A 3 -2.20 -4.07 -10.67
N TRP A 4 -3.16 -4.08 -9.73
CA TRP A 4 -2.97 -3.51 -8.39
C TRP A 4 -1.87 -4.20 -7.59
N GLU A 5 -1.72 -5.52 -7.74
CA GLU A 5 -0.65 -6.31 -7.11
C GLU A 5 0.73 -5.93 -7.63
N ASP A 6 0.86 -5.45 -8.88
CA ASP A 6 2.13 -4.95 -9.38
C ASP A 6 2.67 -3.81 -8.50
N LEU A 7 1.80 -2.98 -7.92
CA LEU A 7 2.21 -1.85 -7.08
C LEU A 7 2.87 -2.30 -5.77
N ALA A 8 2.72 -3.56 -5.37
CA ALA A 8 3.41 -4.16 -4.23
C ALA A 8 4.82 -4.68 -4.57
N LYS A 9 5.25 -4.63 -5.84
CA LYS A 9 6.59 -5.09 -6.25
C LYS A 9 7.69 -4.13 -5.73
N PRO A 10 8.80 -4.66 -5.19
CA PRO A 10 9.85 -3.83 -4.57
C PRO A 10 10.57 -2.89 -5.54
N ILE A 11 10.50 -3.16 -6.85
CA ILE A 11 11.04 -2.26 -7.89
C ILE A 11 10.39 -0.87 -7.87
N TYR A 12 9.22 -0.71 -7.24
CA TYR A 12 8.53 0.57 -7.12
C TYR A 12 8.77 1.27 -5.79
N HIS A 13 9.69 0.79 -4.96
CA HIS A 13 10.00 1.38 -3.66
C HIS A 13 10.38 2.86 -3.79
N GLY A 14 9.62 3.75 -3.14
CA GLY A 14 9.80 5.21 -3.21
C GLY A 14 9.28 5.87 -4.49
N HIS A 15 8.75 5.10 -5.46
CA HIS A 15 8.33 5.62 -6.77
C HIS A 15 6.82 5.84 -6.92
N ILE A 16 6.02 5.51 -5.90
CA ILE A 16 4.57 5.71 -5.90
C ILE A 16 4.21 6.97 -5.10
N CYS A 17 3.29 7.79 -5.61
CA CYS A 17 2.60 8.79 -4.82
C CYS A 17 1.09 8.55 -4.79
N MET A 18 0.46 8.91 -3.67
CA MET A 18 -0.98 8.70 -3.42
C MET A 18 -1.48 9.82 -2.51
N CYS A 19 -2.74 10.21 -2.57
CA CYS A 19 -3.29 11.12 -1.55
C CYS A 19 -3.58 10.34 -0.26
N ASP A 20 -3.42 10.96 0.90
CA ASP A 20 -3.95 10.37 2.13
C ASP A 20 -5.48 10.15 1.99
N PRO A 21 -6.02 8.94 2.21
CA PRO A 21 -7.45 8.71 2.21
C PRO A 21 -8.20 9.64 3.16
N ALA A 22 -7.62 10.04 4.29
CA ALA A 22 -8.22 11.00 5.21
C ALA A 22 -8.34 12.44 4.65
N LYS A 23 -7.78 12.72 3.47
CA LYS A 23 -7.91 13.99 2.75
C LYS A 23 -8.72 13.89 1.45
N SER A 24 -8.90 12.68 0.90
CA SER A 24 -9.60 12.49 -0.38
C SER A 24 -10.66 11.37 -0.33
N GLY A 25 -11.89 11.71 -0.72
CA GLY A 25 -12.98 10.74 -0.84
C GLY A 25 -12.75 9.73 -1.95
N SER A 26 -12.17 10.13 -3.07
CA SER A 26 -11.86 9.23 -4.19
C SER A 26 -10.74 8.26 -3.87
N THR A 27 -9.77 8.69 -3.06
CA THR A 27 -8.72 7.80 -2.54
C THR A 27 -9.32 6.81 -1.54
N THR A 28 -10.21 7.26 -0.64
CA THR A 28 -10.97 6.35 0.24
C THR A 28 -11.76 5.33 -0.56
N PHE A 29 -12.40 5.76 -1.65
CA PHE A 29 -13.11 4.88 -2.56
C PHE A 29 -12.19 3.83 -3.18
N THR A 30 -11.00 4.23 -3.66
CA THR A 30 -9.99 3.32 -4.21
C THR A 30 -9.53 2.29 -3.17
N VAL A 31 -9.31 2.72 -1.92
CA VAL A 31 -9.01 1.80 -0.81
C VAL A 31 -10.11 0.75 -0.64
N LEU A 32 -11.36 1.19 -0.49
CA LEU A 32 -12.51 0.30 -0.33
C LEU A 32 -12.73 -0.62 -1.54
N MET A 33 -12.46 -0.14 -2.74
CA MET A 33 -12.52 -0.93 -3.96
C MET A 33 -11.61 -2.15 -3.87
N LEU A 34 -10.34 -1.96 -3.49
CA LEU A 34 -9.42 -3.09 -3.32
C LEU A 34 -9.78 -3.99 -2.15
N LEU A 35 -10.29 -3.42 -1.04
CA LEU A 35 -10.75 -4.23 0.10
C LEU A 35 -11.95 -5.12 -0.28
N GLN A 36 -12.85 -4.66 -1.15
CA GLN A 36 -13.96 -5.48 -1.64
C GLN A 36 -13.50 -6.50 -2.69
N TYR A 37 -12.55 -6.12 -3.56
CA TYR A 37 -12.07 -6.99 -4.62
C TYR A 37 -11.19 -8.15 -4.10
N PHE A 38 -10.25 -7.87 -3.20
CA PHE A 38 -9.33 -8.86 -2.65
C PHE A 38 -9.84 -9.53 -1.37
N GLY A 39 -10.90 -8.99 -0.77
CA GLY A 39 -11.33 -9.33 0.58
C GLY A 39 -10.59 -8.50 1.64
N TRP A 40 -11.17 -8.41 2.83
CA TRP A 40 -10.73 -7.48 3.88
C TRP A 40 -9.25 -7.66 4.29
N GLU A 41 -8.90 -8.86 4.75
CA GLU A 41 -7.55 -9.17 5.24
C GLU A 41 -6.51 -9.02 4.13
N LYS A 42 -6.69 -9.76 3.02
CA LYS A 42 -5.76 -9.73 1.87
C LYS A 42 -5.66 -8.35 1.25
N GLY A 43 -6.76 -7.59 1.19
CA GLY A 43 -6.78 -6.23 0.67
C GLY A 43 -5.96 -5.28 1.53
N PHE A 44 -6.01 -5.40 2.86
CA PHE A 44 -5.14 -4.61 3.74
C PHE A 44 -3.68 -5.04 3.69
N GLN A 45 -3.39 -6.34 3.61
CA GLN A 45 -2.03 -6.82 3.39
C GLN A 45 -1.44 -6.31 2.06
N LEU A 46 -2.26 -6.26 1.00
CA LEU A 46 -1.87 -5.63 -0.25
C LEU A 46 -1.60 -4.13 -0.05
N TRP A 47 -2.49 -3.40 0.62
CA TRP A 47 -2.29 -1.98 0.91
C TRP A 47 -1.06 -1.69 1.76
N ALA A 48 -0.73 -2.54 2.73
CA ALA A 48 0.49 -2.44 3.52
C ALA A 48 1.72 -2.56 2.61
N ASN A 49 1.78 -3.56 1.72
CA ASN A 49 2.87 -3.69 0.75
C ASN A 49 2.95 -2.53 -0.24
N ILE A 50 1.81 -2.03 -0.74
CA ILE A 50 1.78 -0.85 -1.61
C ILE A 50 2.30 0.37 -0.84
N THR A 51 1.92 0.54 0.43
CA THR A 51 2.39 1.63 1.30
C THR A 51 3.91 1.59 1.47
N GLY A 52 4.50 0.40 1.59
CA GLY A 52 5.94 0.21 1.57
C GLY A 52 6.62 0.75 0.31
N ASN A 53 5.89 0.88 -0.81
CA ASN A 53 6.39 1.48 -2.04
C ASN A 53 5.98 2.95 -2.25
N VAL A 54 5.04 3.47 -1.47
CA VAL A 54 4.65 4.89 -1.52
C VAL A 54 5.82 5.71 -0.99
N GLY A 55 6.36 6.61 -1.82
CA GLY A 55 7.37 7.58 -1.37
C GLY A 55 6.74 8.83 -0.76
N PHE A 56 5.50 9.16 -1.13
CA PHE A 56 4.83 10.37 -0.61
C PHE A 56 3.30 10.30 -0.63
N PHE A 57 2.72 10.70 0.50
CA PHE A 57 1.29 10.96 0.62
C PHE A 57 0.98 12.44 0.40
N THR A 58 0.24 12.77 -0.66
CA THR A 58 -0.22 14.13 -0.93
C THR A 58 -1.39 14.53 -0.02
N THR A 59 -1.60 15.84 0.15
CA THR A 59 -2.74 16.40 0.88
C THR A 59 -3.98 16.59 -0.01
N SER A 60 -3.83 16.47 -1.33
CA SER A 60 -4.87 16.56 -2.34
C SER A 60 -4.66 15.51 -3.43
N SER A 61 -5.73 14.82 -3.83
CA SER A 61 -5.69 13.87 -4.95
C SER A 61 -5.46 14.55 -6.31
N HIS A 62 -5.72 15.85 -6.43
CA HIS A 62 -5.42 16.60 -7.66
C HIS A 62 -3.91 16.81 -7.86
N ASP A 63 -3.13 16.78 -6.78
CA ASP A 63 -1.68 16.97 -6.86
C ASP A 63 -0.96 15.71 -7.38
N VAL A 64 -1.57 14.53 -7.25
CA VAL A 64 -0.95 13.24 -7.60
C VAL A 64 -0.49 13.19 -9.06
N PRO A 65 -1.35 13.45 -10.08
CA PRO A 65 -0.90 13.42 -11.48
C PRO A 65 0.14 14.50 -11.78
N THR A 66 0.06 15.65 -11.10
CA THR A 66 1.04 16.74 -11.26
C THR A 66 2.43 16.26 -10.91
N ARG A 67 2.57 15.54 -9.79
CA ARG A 67 3.86 14.99 -9.36
C ARG A 67 4.39 13.92 -10.30
N VAL A 68 3.51 13.11 -10.89
CA VAL A 68 3.89 12.13 -11.92
C VAL A 68 4.36 12.84 -13.19
N ALA A 69 3.62 13.84 -13.65
CA ALA A 69 3.96 14.60 -14.85
C ALA A 69 5.27 15.40 -14.72
N LEU A 70 5.59 15.87 -13.52
CA LEU A 70 6.87 16.50 -13.20
C LEU A 70 8.03 15.50 -13.07
N GLY A 71 7.75 14.19 -13.09
CA GLY A 71 8.75 13.14 -12.92
C GLY A 71 9.25 12.98 -11.48
N GLU A 72 8.56 13.55 -10.49
CA GLU A 72 8.91 13.38 -9.07
C GLU A 72 8.64 11.95 -8.59
N TYR A 73 7.59 11.33 -9.13
CA TYR A 73 7.21 9.93 -8.88
C TYR A 73 6.85 9.26 -10.19
N GLY A 74 7.15 7.97 -10.34
CA GLY A 74 6.87 7.23 -11.56
C GLY A 74 5.41 6.79 -11.67
N ILE A 75 4.72 6.63 -10.54
CA ILE A 75 3.35 6.11 -10.48
C ILE A 75 2.53 6.97 -9.51
N GLY A 76 1.29 7.27 -9.89
CA GLY A 76 0.32 7.96 -9.04
C GLY A 76 -0.96 7.15 -8.91
N ILE A 77 -1.42 6.90 -7.67
CA ILE A 77 -2.74 6.28 -7.43
C ILE A 77 -3.78 7.40 -7.38
N VAL A 78 -4.62 7.46 -8.40
CA VAL A 78 -5.57 8.56 -8.63
C VAL A 78 -6.78 8.09 -9.44
N ILE A 79 -7.88 8.84 -9.35
CA ILE A 79 -9.01 8.71 -10.28
C ILE A 79 -8.69 9.26 -11.67
N ASP A 80 -9.38 8.69 -12.64
CA ASP A 80 -9.11 8.83 -14.07
C ASP A 80 -9.12 10.28 -14.59
N TYR A 81 -10.15 11.07 -14.26
CA TYR A 81 -10.28 12.41 -14.83
C TYR A 81 -9.18 13.38 -14.40
N TYR A 82 -8.53 13.16 -13.24
CA TYR A 82 -7.36 13.95 -12.85
C TYR A 82 -6.13 13.61 -13.70
N ALA A 83 -5.96 12.35 -14.08
CA ALA A 83 -4.92 11.97 -15.03
C ALA A 83 -5.28 12.47 -16.45
N PHE A 84 -6.55 12.39 -16.85
CA PHE A 84 -7.01 12.83 -18.16
C PHE A 84 -6.79 14.32 -18.39
N GLU A 85 -6.93 15.16 -17.36
CA GLU A 85 -6.59 16.59 -17.42
C GLU A 85 -5.14 16.80 -17.88
N ARG A 86 -4.21 16.04 -17.30
CA ARG A 86 -2.77 16.09 -17.60
C ARG A 86 -2.43 15.52 -18.99
N ILE A 87 -3.02 14.37 -19.33
CA ILE A 87 -2.87 13.76 -20.66
C ILE A 87 -3.35 14.73 -21.76
N ARG A 88 -4.49 15.39 -21.55
CA ARG A 88 -5.00 16.38 -22.51
C ARG A 88 -4.17 17.66 -22.57
N ALA A 89 -3.48 18.02 -21.49
CA ALA A 89 -2.49 19.09 -21.49
C ALA A 89 -1.21 18.73 -22.28
N GLY A 90 -1.09 17.49 -22.78
CA GLY A 90 0.07 17.01 -23.53
C GLY A 90 1.22 16.54 -22.65
N GLU A 91 0.97 16.32 -21.36
CA GLU A 91 1.98 15.77 -20.44
C GLU A 91 2.22 14.29 -20.76
N ASN A 92 3.49 13.84 -20.69
CA ASN A 92 3.89 12.49 -21.05
C ASN A 92 3.60 11.48 -19.92
N ILE A 93 2.31 11.28 -19.64
CA ILE A 93 1.83 10.29 -18.67
C ILE A 93 0.77 9.40 -19.31
N GLY A 94 0.61 8.18 -18.79
CA GLY A 94 -0.47 7.27 -19.15
C GLY A 94 -1.47 7.10 -18.02
N PHE A 95 -2.53 6.31 -18.26
CA PHE A 95 -3.48 5.90 -17.24
C PHE A 95 -3.84 4.42 -17.43
N SER A 96 -3.98 3.68 -16.33
CA SER A 96 -4.41 2.27 -16.30
C SER A 96 -5.40 2.05 -15.16
N TYR A 97 -6.38 1.18 -15.38
CA TYR A 97 -7.39 0.80 -14.39
C TYR A 97 -6.92 -0.33 -13.44
N GLY A 98 -5.66 -0.78 -13.53
CA GLY A 98 -5.06 -1.69 -12.55
C GLY A 98 -5.64 -3.10 -12.51
N GLY A 99 -6.27 -3.57 -13.59
CA GLY A 99 -6.82 -4.93 -13.69
C GLY A 99 -8.12 -5.17 -12.89
N ALA A 100 -8.57 -4.22 -12.07
CA ALA A 100 -9.87 -4.22 -11.41
C ALA A 100 -10.32 -2.79 -11.11
N THR A 101 -11.55 -2.42 -11.50
CA THR A 101 -12.10 -1.09 -11.25
C THR A 101 -13.61 -1.11 -11.09
N THR A 102 -14.18 0.04 -10.75
CA THR A 102 -15.62 0.26 -10.69
C THR A 102 -15.95 1.63 -11.26
N ILE A 103 -17.20 1.82 -11.68
CA ILE A 103 -17.69 3.11 -12.16
C ILE A 103 -18.58 3.69 -11.07
N SER A 104 -18.19 4.84 -10.52
CA SER A 104 -18.99 5.59 -9.56
C SER A 104 -19.64 6.80 -10.22
N PRO A 105 -20.96 6.99 -10.11
CA PRO A 105 -21.59 8.22 -10.54
C PRO A 105 -21.26 9.36 -9.56
N ASP A 106 -20.94 10.53 -10.10
CA ASP A 106 -20.79 11.74 -9.29
C ASP A 106 -22.18 12.34 -9.00
N PRO A 107 -22.61 12.39 -7.72
CA PRO A 107 -23.94 12.88 -7.38
C PRO A 107 -24.02 14.41 -7.49
N VAL A 108 -25.16 14.91 -7.96
CA VAL A 108 -25.55 16.32 -7.89
C VAL A 108 -26.83 16.43 -7.06
N GLY A 109 -26.89 17.42 -6.17
CA GLY A 109 -28.03 17.59 -5.27
C GLY A 109 -28.30 19.05 -4.93
N ILE A 110 -29.57 19.34 -4.61
CA ILE A 110 -30.01 20.66 -4.13
C ILE A 110 -30.00 20.65 -2.60
N LEU A 111 -29.33 21.63 -1.99
CA LEU A 111 -29.33 21.78 -0.54
C LEU A 111 -30.71 22.19 -0.01
N LYS A 112 -31.09 21.66 1.15
CA LYS A 112 -32.34 22.04 1.83
C LYS A 112 -32.33 23.54 2.14
N GLY A 113 -33.36 24.24 1.69
CA GLY A 113 -33.49 25.69 1.89
C GLY A 113 -32.66 26.54 0.92
N ALA A 114 -32.28 26.00 -0.24
CA ALA A 114 -31.60 26.77 -1.28
C ALA A 114 -32.38 28.06 -1.62
N PRO A 115 -31.73 29.25 -1.58
CA PRO A 115 -32.40 30.54 -1.80
C PRO A 115 -32.88 30.73 -3.25
N HIS A 116 -32.34 29.94 -4.18
CA HIS A 116 -32.63 29.96 -5.62
C HIS A 116 -33.04 28.55 -6.08
N LEU A 117 -34.15 28.05 -5.55
CA LEU A 117 -34.58 26.67 -5.76
C LEU A 117 -34.91 26.36 -7.23
N GLU A 118 -35.55 27.29 -7.94
CA GLU A 118 -35.95 27.06 -9.33
C GLU A 118 -34.73 27.07 -10.26
N GLU A 119 -33.75 27.96 -10.03
CA GLU A 119 -32.48 27.97 -10.76
C GLU A 119 -31.66 26.71 -10.47
N ALA A 120 -31.67 26.21 -9.23
CA ALA A 120 -30.98 24.97 -8.87
C ALA A 120 -31.60 23.75 -9.59
N LYS A 121 -32.94 23.70 -9.72
CA LYS A 121 -33.62 22.66 -10.52
C LYS A 121 -33.23 22.75 -12.00
N LEU A 122 -33.28 23.96 -12.58
CA LEU A 122 -32.85 24.19 -13.97
C LEU A 122 -31.38 23.80 -14.20
N PHE A 123 -30.51 24.00 -13.21
CA PHE A 123 -29.12 23.55 -13.27
C PHE A 123 -29.01 22.02 -13.27
N ILE A 124 -29.79 21.33 -12.43
CA ILE A 124 -29.85 19.85 -12.45
C ILE A 124 -30.36 19.33 -13.79
N ASP A 125 -31.43 19.92 -14.32
CA ASP A 125 -31.97 19.57 -15.64
C ASP A 125 -30.91 19.78 -16.72
N TYR A 126 -30.19 20.91 -16.68
CA TYR A 126 -29.12 21.20 -17.63
C TYR A 126 -27.97 20.20 -17.52
N ILE A 127 -27.39 20.00 -16.33
CA ILE A 127 -26.20 19.16 -16.18
C ILE A 127 -26.50 17.69 -16.50
N THR A 128 -27.73 17.22 -16.31
CA THR A 128 -28.17 15.86 -16.66
C THR A 128 -28.72 15.73 -18.09
N SER A 129 -28.95 16.84 -18.79
CA SER A 129 -29.37 16.84 -20.20
C SER A 129 -28.25 16.35 -21.13
N LYS A 130 -28.61 15.95 -22.36
CA LYS A 130 -27.64 15.64 -23.43
C LYS A 130 -26.64 16.78 -23.61
N ARG A 131 -27.13 18.02 -23.73
CA ARG A 131 -26.30 19.22 -23.92
C ARG A 131 -25.32 19.44 -22.77
N GLY A 132 -25.73 19.22 -21.53
CA GLY A 132 -24.84 19.35 -20.37
C GLY A 132 -23.81 18.23 -20.33
N GLN A 133 -24.24 17.00 -20.60
CA GLN A 133 -23.37 15.83 -20.61
C GLN A 133 -22.31 15.90 -21.73
N GLU A 134 -22.66 16.42 -22.91
CA GLU A 134 -21.69 16.72 -23.99
C GLU A 134 -20.61 17.72 -23.55
N LYS A 135 -20.91 18.61 -22.59
CA LYS A 135 -19.91 19.56 -22.06
C LYS A 135 -18.98 18.96 -21.02
N VAL A 136 -19.33 17.84 -20.38
CA VAL A 136 -18.46 17.16 -19.41
C VAL A 136 -17.71 15.98 -20.01
N ALA A 137 -18.23 15.40 -21.10
CA ALA A 137 -17.68 14.24 -21.80
C ALA A 137 -16.22 14.41 -22.27
N TYR A 138 -15.70 15.63 -22.31
CA TYR A 138 -14.30 15.89 -22.61
C TYR A 138 -13.35 15.39 -21.50
N LEU A 139 -13.74 15.40 -20.22
CA LEU A 139 -12.87 14.93 -19.12
C LEU A 139 -13.48 13.82 -18.29
N ARG A 140 -14.79 13.62 -18.35
CA ARG A 140 -15.53 12.71 -17.46
C ARG A 140 -16.44 11.81 -18.28
N ALA A 141 -16.61 10.58 -17.83
CA ALA A 141 -17.58 9.66 -18.41
C ALA A 141 -19.01 10.23 -18.27
N PRO A 142 -19.77 10.39 -19.36
CA PRO A 142 -21.12 10.96 -19.30
C PRO A 142 -22.12 9.94 -18.73
N ILE A 143 -23.13 10.42 -18.00
CA ILE A 143 -24.24 9.60 -17.47
C ILE A 143 -25.36 9.37 -18.50
N ARG A 144 -25.08 9.60 -19.79
CA ARG A 144 -26.03 9.45 -20.88
C ARG A 144 -25.44 8.58 -21.99
N PRO A 145 -26.13 7.50 -22.41
CA PRO A 145 -25.61 6.60 -23.45
C PRO A 145 -25.67 7.20 -24.87
N ASP A 146 -26.39 8.30 -25.06
CA ASP A 146 -26.49 9.04 -26.33
C ASP A 146 -25.49 10.20 -26.44
N VAL A 147 -24.44 10.21 -25.60
CA VAL A 147 -23.32 11.16 -25.60
C VAL A 147 -22.03 10.40 -25.88
N GLU A 148 -21.36 10.77 -26.96
CA GLU A 148 -20.08 10.17 -27.36
C GLU A 148 -18.94 10.64 -26.45
N THR A 149 -17.97 9.77 -26.21
CA THR A 149 -16.72 10.10 -25.51
C THR A 149 -15.57 10.24 -26.48
N THR A 150 -14.49 10.89 -26.05
CA THR A 150 -13.24 10.99 -26.83
C THR A 150 -12.08 10.63 -25.94
N ASP A 151 -11.08 9.96 -26.50
CA ASP A 151 -9.87 9.57 -25.76
C ASP A 151 -9.26 10.78 -25.01
N PRO A 152 -8.81 10.59 -23.76
CA PRO A 152 -8.70 9.29 -23.05
C PRO A 152 -9.98 8.81 -22.35
N VAL A 153 -11.09 9.56 -22.42
CA VAL A 153 -12.35 9.21 -21.73
C VAL A 153 -13.02 8.00 -22.38
N LYS A 154 -13.18 6.93 -21.61
CA LYS A 154 -13.82 5.68 -22.03
C LYS A 154 -15.34 5.75 -21.94
N ASN A 155 -16.04 4.99 -22.78
CA ASN A 155 -17.49 4.96 -22.79
C ASN A 155 -18.00 4.11 -21.62
N PRO A 156 -18.64 4.69 -20.58
CA PRO A 156 -19.04 3.95 -19.38
C PRO A 156 -20.12 2.88 -19.64
N TYR A 157 -20.75 2.89 -20.81
CA TYR A 157 -21.74 1.90 -21.23
C TYR A 157 -21.15 0.74 -22.04
N ASP A 158 -19.85 0.79 -22.34
CA ASP A 158 -19.11 -0.31 -22.95
C ASP A 158 -18.25 -1.01 -21.88
N PRO A 159 -18.75 -2.10 -21.25
CA PRO A 159 -18.04 -2.77 -20.17
C PRO A 159 -16.75 -3.44 -20.64
N THR A 160 -16.54 -3.62 -21.95
CA THR A 160 -15.29 -4.21 -22.48
C THR A 160 -14.09 -3.28 -22.34
N GLN A 161 -14.32 -2.00 -22.05
CA GLN A 161 -13.27 -0.99 -21.86
C GLN A 161 -12.74 -0.95 -20.42
N PHE A 162 -13.33 -1.71 -19.50
CA PHE A 162 -13.02 -1.66 -18.08
C PHE A 162 -12.93 -3.06 -17.47
N PRO A 163 -11.98 -3.32 -16.57
CA PRO A 163 -11.98 -4.53 -15.76
C PRO A 163 -12.97 -4.39 -14.58
N LEU A 164 -14.28 -4.36 -14.86
CA LEU A 164 -15.30 -4.14 -13.83
C LEU A 164 -15.45 -5.37 -12.91
N PHE A 165 -15.64 -5.13 -11.62
CA PHE A 165 -16.14 -6.12 -10.68
C PHE A 165 -17.39 -5.61 -9.96
N GLU A 166 -18.12 -6.52 -9.33
CA GLU A 166 -19.32 -6.18 -8.57
C GLU A 166 -18.95 -5.43 -7.29
N TYR A 167 -19.40 -4.17 -7.18
CA TYR A 167 -19.11 -3.30 -6.05
C TYR A 167 -20.33 -3.10 -5.16
N ASN A 168 -20.19 -3.39 -3.87
CA ASN A 168 -21.27 -3.23 -2.90
C ASN A 168 -21.26 -1.80 -2.31
N THR A 169 -22.19 -0.97 -2.79
CA THR A 169 -22.34 0.42 -2.35
C THR A 169 -22.89 0.55 -0.93
N THR A 170 -23.67 -0.43 -0.45
CA THR A 170 -24.10 -0.47 0.95
C THR A 170 -22.90 -0.67 1.86
N LEU A 171 -22.07 -1.66 1.53
CA LEU A 171 -20.85 -1.96 2.27
C LEU A 171 -19.86 -0.78 2.22
N HIS A 172 -19.75 -0.09 1.08
CA HIS A 172 -19.01 1.18 0.98
C HIS A 172 -19.46 2.17 2.06
N GLY A 173 -20.76 2.42 2.18
CA GLY A 173 -21.30 3.36 3.16
C GLY A 173 -21.02 2.95 4.61
N MET A 174 -21.08 1.64 4.91
CA MET A 174 -20.79 1.11 6.24
C MET A 174 -19.31 1.24 6.62
N LEU A 175 -18.40 1.04 5.66
CA LEU A 175 -16.96 1.01 5.89
C LEU A 175 -16.26 2.34 5.63
N PHE A 176 -16.90 3.33 5.01
CA PHE A 176 -16.24 4.57 4.57
C PHE A 176 -15.46 5.25 5.70
N GLY A 177 -16.06 5.38 6.88
CA GLY A 177 -15.39 5.94 8.05
C GLY A 177 -14.25 5.06 8.56
N VAL A 178 -14.52 3.76 8.71
CA VAL A 178 -13.59 2.78 9.26
C VAL A 178 -12.36 2.63 8.38
N ALA A 179 -12.50 2.28 7.10
CA ALA A 179 -11.38 2.07 6.19
C ALA A 179 -10.54 3.34 6.01
N ARG A 180 -11.17 4.52 5.89
CA ARG A 180 -10.48 5.81 5.81
C ARG A 180 -9.62 6.07 7.05
N ALA A 181 -10.20 5.89 8.22
CA ALA A 181 -9.54 6.18 9.49
C ALA A 181 -8.47 5.14 9.81
N LEU A 182 -8.75 3.86 9.60
CA LEU A 182 -7.80 2.77 9.76
C LEU A 182 -6.60 2.97 8.85
N PHE A 183 -6.79 3.16 7.54
CA PHE A 183 -5.69 3.38 6.61
C PHE A 183 -4.83 4.58 7.01
N SER A 184 -5.45 5.72 7.33
CA SER A 184 -4.70 6.93 7.68
C SER A 184 -3.92 6.77 8.99
N ASN A 185 -4.54 6.23 10.05
CA ASN A 185 -3.89 6.09 11.36
C ASN A 185 -2.86 4.97 11.38
N TRP A 186 -3.13 3.86 10.68
CA TRP A 186 -2.21 2.73 10.61
C TRP A 186 -1.08 2.99 9.61
N LEU A 187 -1.39 3.25 8.34
CA LEU A 187 -0.43 3.23 7.24
C LEU A 187 0.19 4.60 6.93
N VAL A 188 -0.62 5.69 6.93
CA VAL A 188 -0.13 7.02 6.55
C VAL A 188 0.64 7.70 7.68
N ILE A 189 0.10 7.71 8.91
CA ILE A 189 0.77 8.35 10.05
C ILE A 189 2.07 7.62 10.41
N ASN A 190 2.10 6.29 10.28
CA ASN A 190 3.30 5.49 10.54
C ASN A 190 4.14 5.23 9.28
N HIS A 191 3.91 6.00 8.20
CA HIS A 191 4.50 5.73 6.89
C HIS A 191 6.03 5.63 6.90
N GLU A 192 6.73 6.53 7.60
CA GLU A 192 8.19 6.51 7.69
C GLU A 192 8.71 5.14 8.19
N LYS A 193 8.15 4.62 9.28
CA LYS A 193 8.52 3.30 9.81
C LYS A 193 8.08 2.16 8.90
N ALA A 194 6.90 2.26 8.30
CA ALA A 194 6.43 1.26 7.34
C ALA A 194 7.33 1.20 6.09
N PHE A 195 7.84 2.34 5.64
CA PHE A 195 8.76 2.46 4.52
C PHE A 195 10.11 1.81 4.83
N GLU A 196 10.70 2.13 6.00
CA GLU A 196 11.96 1.55 6.46
C GLU A 196 11.86 0.03 6.71
N ALA A 197 10.80 -0.42 7.40
CA ALA A 197 10.59 -1.83 7.68
C ALA A 197 10.44 -2.64 6.38
N TYR A 198 9.71 -2.10 5.40
CA TYR A 198 9.57 -2.72 4.09
C TYR A 198 10.93 -2.85 3.39
N GLU A 199 11.73 -1.78 3.36
CA GLU A 199 13.08 -1.81 2.78
C GLU A 199 13.93 -2.94 3.39
N LYS A 200 13.94 -3.07 4.72
CA LYS A 200 14.69 -4.13 5.41
C LYS A 200 14.16 -5.52 5.14
N ILE A 201 12.85 -5.70 5.06
CA ILE A 201 12.23 -6.97 4.65
C ILE A 201 12.67 -7.34 3.24
N LYS A 202 12.72 -6.40 2.30
CA LYS A 202 13.17 -6.66 0.93
C LYS A 202 14.66 -6.96 0.82
N GLN A 203 15.49 -6.31 1.64
CA GLN A 203 16.90 -6.69 1.77
C GLN A 203 17.08 -8.13 2.29
N CYS A 204 16.23 -8.59 3.22
CA CYS A 204 16.25 -9.99 3.65
C CYS A 204 15.90 -10.96 2.51
N GLU A 205 14.89 -10.61 1.69
CA GLU A 205 14.47 -11.40 0.52
C GLU A 205 15.58 -11.49 -0.53
N GLU A 206 16.27 -10.38 -0.81
CA GLU A 206 17.42 -10.33 -1.72
C GLU A 206 18.59 -11.21 -1.25
N GLN A 207 18.79 -11.35 0.06
CA GLN A 207 19.77 -12.26 0.65
C GLN A 207 19.28 -13.71 0.79
N GLY A 208 18.04 -14.01 0.38
CA GLY A 208 17.48 -15.34 0.44
C GLY A 208 17.12 -15.82 1.86
N LEU A 209 16.88 -14.91 2.80
CA LEU A 209 16.64 -15.23 4.22
C LEU A 209 15.20 -15.71 4.51
N TYR A 210 14.53 -16.35 3.55
CA TYR A 210 13.12 -16.73 3.64
C TYR A 210 12.80 -17.67 4.80
N ASP A 211 13.77 -18.50 5.22
CA ASP A 211 13.63 -19.45 6.32
C ASP A 211 14.12 -18.88 7.68
N ASP A 212 14.66 -17.65 7.73
CA ASP A 212 15.11 -17.05 8.99
C ASP A 212 13.90 -16.71 9.88
N PRO A 213 13.88 -17.14 11.15
CA PRO A 213 12.73 -16.93 12.03
C PRO A 213 12.47 -15.44 12.32
N ASN A 214 13.50 -14.58 12.27
CA ASN A 214 13.31 -13.14 12.40
C ASN A 214 12.80 -12.52 11.09
N TYR A 215 13.18 -13.03 9.91
CA TYR A 215 12.54 -12.61 8.66
C TYR A 215 11.03 -12.93 8.67
N ILE A 216 10.67 -14.17 9.02
CA ILE A 216 9.26 -14.59 9.10
C ILE A 216 8.50 -13.72 10.10
N ALA A 217 9.08 -13.46 11.27
CA ALA A 217 8.48 -12.56 12.26
C ALA A 217 8.35 -11.12 11.75
N ALA A 218 9.31 -10.63 10.96
CA ALA A 218 9.25 -9.30 10.36
C ALA A 218 8.09 -9.17 9.37
N VAL A 219 7.93 -10.14 8.47
CA VAL A 219 6.82 -10.17 7.51
C VAL A 219 5.48 -10.26 8.24
N ASN A 220 5.37 -11.13 9.24
CA ASN A 220 4.14 -11.28 10.02
C ASN A 220 3.78 -9.98 10.74
N ALA A 221 4.73 -9.32 11.41
CA ALA A 221 4.48 -8.05 12.07
C ALA A 221 4.12 -6.93 11.08
N TYR A 222 4.73 -6.92 9.89
CA TYR A 222 4.48 -5.90 8.87
C TYR A 222 3.07 -5.98 8.28
N LEU A 223 2.56 -7.20 8.10
CA LEU A 223 1.27 -7.48 7.48
C LEU A 223 0.12 -7.63 8.49
N ASP A 224 0.42 -7.46 9.78
CA ASP A 224 -0.53 -7.62 10.86
C ASP A 224 -1.58 -6.51 10.89
N ILE A 225 -2.85 -6.89 11.02
CA ILE A 225 -3.99 -5.98 11.05
C ILE A 225 -4.39 -5.79 12.53
N PRO A 226 -4.85 -4.60 12.96
CA PRO A 226 -5.29 -4.44 14.35
C PRO A 226 -6.38 -5.44 14.74
N ASP A 227 -6.20 -6.11 15.88
CA ASP A 227 -7.08 -7.19 16.37
C ASP A 227 -8.57 -6.81 16.47
N ASP A 228 -8.88 -5.53 16.67
CA ASP A 228 -10.26 -5.04 16.78
C ASP A 228 -10.94 -4.82 15.42
N VAL A 229 -10.23 -5.09 14.33
CA VAL A 229 -10.65 -4.84 12.95
C VAL A 229 -10.00 -5.81 11.96
N ASP A 230 -9.55 -6.99 12.41
CA ASP A 230 -8.88 -7.97 11.54
C ASP A 230 -9.87 -8.72 10.63
N THR A 231 -11.17 -8.70 10.97
CA THR A 231 -12.26 -9.19 10.11
C THR A 231 -13.14 -8.08 9.53
N LEU A 232 -13.85 -8.42 8.45
CA LEU A 232 -14.86 -7.56 7.84
C LEU A 232 -16.03 -7.31 8.79
N GLU A 233 -16.45 -8.34 9.54
CA GLU A 233 -17.56 -8.29 10.48
C GLU A 233 -17.28 -7.32 11.63
N GLU A 234 -16.07 -7.33 12.18
CA GLU A 234 -15.66 -6.38 13.22
C GLU A 234 -15.58 -4.95 12.68
N ALA A 235 -15.02 -4.78 11.48
CA ALA A 235 -15.00 -3.48 10.81
C ALA A 235 -16.42 -2.91 10.61
N ILE A 236 -17.37 -3.75 10.18
CA ILE A 236 -18.78 -3.37 10.06
C ILE A 236 -19.37 -3.01 11.43
N ALA A 237 -19.06 -3.78 12.47
CA ALA A 237 -19.57 -3.57 13.83
C ALA A 237 -19.08 -2.25 14.44
N ILE A 238 -17.84 -1.83 14.14
CA ILE A 238 -17.30 -0.52 14.54
C ILE A 238 -18.12 0.61 13.91
N GLY A 239 -18.40 0.52 12.60
CA GLY A 239 -19.22 1.47 11.86
C GLY A 239 -18.86 2.93 12.15
N TRP A 240 -19.85 3.77 12.50
CA TRP A 240 -19.65 5.19 12.83
C TRP A 240 -18.90 5.44 14.15
N GLY A 241 -18.68 4.40 14.97
CA GLY A 241 -17.91 4.44 16.21
C GLY A 241 -16.40 4.49 16.02
N TYR A 242 -15.89 4.39 14.78
CA TYR A 242 -14.45 4.31 14.44
C TYR A 242 -13.57 5.35 15.11
N LYS A 243 -14.10 6.55 15.42
CA LYS A 243 -13.33 7.62 16.06
C LYS A 243 -12.72 7.19 17.41
N ASN A 244 -13.39 6.30 18.13
CA ASN A 244 -12.93 5.77 19.42
C ASN A 244 -11.73 4.82 19.27
N TYR A 245 -11.45 4.34 18.06
CA TYR A 245 -10.42 3.33 17.76
C TYR A 245 -9.15 3.93 17.14
N THR A 246 -9.24 5.15 16.59
CA THR A 246 -8.14 5.80 15.84
C THR A 246 -6.79 5.83 16.56
N ALA A 247 -6.77 6.19 17.85
CA ALA A 247 -5.56 6.19 18.66
C ALA A 247 -4.99 4.76 18.85
N GLY A 248 -5.86 3.76 18.97
CA GLY A 248 -5.48 2.35 19.04
C GLY A 248 -4.79 1.90 17.76
N TRP A 249 -5.39 2.17 16.60
CA TRP A 249 -4.81 1.83 15.29
C TRP A 249 -3.49 2.55 15.01
N GLN A 250 -3.37 3.82 15.43
CA GLN A 250 -2.13 4.55 15.31
C GLN A 250 -1.01 3.91 16.14
N ASN A 251 -1.28 3.63 17.42
CA ASN A 251 -0.32 2.99 18.32
C ASN A 251 0.03 1.58 17.85
N TRP A 252 -0.95 0.82 17.37
CA TRP A 252 -0.76 -0.50 16.79
C TRP A 252 0.24 -0.46 15.64
N GLY A 253 0.01 0.41 14.65
CA GLY A 253 0.93 0.60 13.52
C GLY A 253 2.34 0.98 13.97
N ALA A 254 2.46 1.91 14.92
CA ALA A 254 3.75 2.32 15.46
C ALA A 254 4.53 1.16 16.11
N THR A 255 3.83 0.28 16.84
CA THR A 255 4.40 -0.91 17.48
C THR A 255 4.78 -1.96 16.45
N LYS A 256 3.86 -2.31 15.54
CA LYS A 256 4.04 -3.42 14.59
C LYS A 256 5.09 -3.11 13.52
N PHE A 257 5.14 -1.89 13.00
CA PHE A 257 6.20 -1.51 12.08
C PHE A 257 7.57 -1.41 12.75
N GLN A 258 7.63 -1.00 14.02
CA GLN A 258 8.89 -1.06 14.78
C GLN A 258 9.34 -2.50 14.98
N GLU A 259 8.43 -3.39 15.38
CA GLU A 259 8.72 -4.82 15.52
C GLU A 259 9.23 -5.40 14.20
N ALA A 260 8.54 -5.12 13.09
CA ALA A 260 8.96 -5.56 11.76
C ALA A 260 10.39 -5.10 11.42
N LEU A 261 10.69 -3.82 11.64
CA LEU A 261 12.01 -3.24 11.41
C LEU A 261 13.10 -3.92 12.27
N ASP A 262 12.85 -4.08 13.57
CA ASP A 262 13.80 -4.69 14.50
C ASP A 262 14.09 -6.16 14.12
N LYS A 263 13.06 -6.91 13.73
CA LYS A 263 13.17 -8.31 13.32
C LYS A 263 13.92 -8.45 12.00
N ALA A 264 13.63 -7.60 11.01
CA ALA A 264 14.33 -7.60 9.73
C ALA A 264 15.82 -7.26 9.90
N ASN A 265 16.14 -6.22 10.67
CA ASN A 265 17.54 -5.88 10.97
C ASN A 265 18.28 -7.01 11.69
N LYS A 266 17.60 -7.74 12.57
CA LYS A 266 18.19 -8.90 13.25
C LYS A 266 18.46 -10.06 12.30
N ALA A 267 17.58 -10.33 11.33
CA ALA A 267 17.83 -11.33 10.29
C ALA A 267 19.06 -10.97 9.45
N LEU A 268 19.15 -9.72 8.99
CA LEU A 268 20.29 -9.20 8.23
C LEU A 268 21.60 -9.27 9.03
N GLY A 269 21.59 -8.86 10.29
CA GLY A 269 22.77 -8.92 11.15
C GLY A 269 23.22 -10.35 11.49
N ALA A 270 22.30 -11.32 11.55
CA ALA A 270 22.65 -12.73 11.73
C ALA A 270 23.31 -13.33 10.48
N ALA A 271 22.96 -12.87 9.28
CA ALA A 271 23.57 -13.29 8.02
C ALA A 271 25.02 -12.77 7.86
N GLU A 272 25.33 -11.60 8.43
CA GLU A 272 26.68 -11.02 8.44
C GLU A 272 27.62 -11.64 9.49
N ALA A 273 27.09 -12.35 10.49
CA ALA A 273 27.92 -13.04 11.46
C ALA A 273 28.73 -14.14 10.75
N PRO A 274 30.08 -14.12 10.83
CA PRO A 274 30.89 -15.10 10.11
C PRO A 274 30.44 -16.49 10.51
N SER A 275 30.02 -17.29 9.52
CA SER A 275 29.73 -18.70 9.73
C SER A 275 30.94 -19.29 10.44
N MET A 276 30.78 -19.65 11.70
CA MET A 276 31.78 -20.42 12.42
C MET A 276 31.73 -21.82 11.81
N GLN A 277 32.29 -21.97 10.61
CA GLN A 277 32.76 -23.25 10.12
C GLN A 277 33.76 -23.69 11.17
N PHE A 278 33.33 -24.61 12.03
CA PHE A 278 34.26 -25.39 12.82
C PHE A 278 35.12 -26.14 11.83
N ASP A 279 36.26 -25.54 11.49
CA ASP A 279 37.30 -26.23 10.75
C ASP A 279 37.87 -27.30 11.68
N ILE A 280 37.32 -28.51 11.53
CA ILE A 280 37.73 -29.70 12.26
C ILE A 280 39.24 -29.91 12.10
N THR A 281 39.86 -29.48 11.00
CA THR A 281 41.31 -29.62 10.80
C THR A 281 42.12 -28.69 11.70
N THR A 282 41.67 -27.46 11.93
CA THR A 282 42.32 -26.52 12.84
C THR A 282 42.19 -26.95 14.31
N ALA A 283 41.01 -27.45 14.71
CA ALA A 283 40.79 -27.96 16.06
C ALA A 283 41.60 -29.24 16.36
N VAL A 284 41.70 -30.16 15.39
CA VAL A 284 42.53 -31.36 15.50
C VAL A 284 44.01 -31.01 15.50
N GLY A 285 44.44 -30.03 14.69
CA GLY A 285 45.82 -29.53 14.68
C GLY A 285 46.26 -28.98 16.04
N ILE A 286 45.42 -28.15 16.67
CA ILE A 286 45.70 -27.60 18.00
C ILE A 286 45.77 -28.71 19.05
N ALA A 287 44.86 -29.69 19.01
CA ALA A 287 44.87 -30.82 19.94
C ALA A 287 46.16 -31.67 19.80
N ILE A 288 46.62 -31.92 18.56
CA ILE A 288 47.87 -32.65 18.31
C ILE A 288 49.08 -31.88 18.84
N VAL A 289 49.16 -30.57 18.63
CA VAL A 289 50.27 -29.74 19.13
C VAL A 289 50.31 -29.75 20.66
N ILE A 290 49.16 -29.62 21.33
CA ILE A 290 49.09 -29.67 22.80
C ILE A 290 49.57 -31.04 23.32
N ILE A 291 49.18 -32.14 22.68
CA ILE A 291 49.63 -33.48 23.05
C ILE A 291 51.14 -33.62 22.84
N ILE A 292 51.69 -33.14 21.72
CA ILE A 292 53.14 -33.20 21.45
C ILE A 292 53.91 -32.39 22.49
N VAL A 293 53.46 -31.18 22.83
CA VAL A 293 54.11 -30.34 23.85
C VAL A 293 54.06 -31.01 25.22
N ALA A 294 52.93 -31.61 25.60
CA ALA A 294 52.79 -32.35 26.85
C ALA A 294 53.73 -33.57 26.91
N VAL A 295 53.86 -34.31 25.81
CA VAL A 295 54.76 -35.47 25.69
C VAL A 295 56.23 -35.02 25.78
N ILE A 296 56.61 -33.95 25.09
CA ILE A 296 57.97 -33.40 25.14
C ILE A 296 58.30 -32.92 26.57
N ALA A 297 57.37 -32.20 27.22
CA ALA A 297 57.54 -31.77 28.60
C ALA A 297 57.72 -32.96 29.55
N ALA A 298 56.92 -34.02 29.40
CA ALA A 298 57.05 -35.25 30.20
C ALA A 298 58.41 -35.96 29.97
N ILE A 299 58.91 -36.00 28.73
CA ILE A 299 60.21 -36.58 28.40
C ILE A 299 61.36 -35.75 29.01
N LEU A 300 61.29 -34.42 28.92
CA LEU A 300 62.28 -33.51 29.50
C LEU A 300 62.31 -33.60 31.03
N LEU A 301 61.16 -33.73 31.67
CA LEU A 301 61.06 -33.93 33.12
C LEU A 301 61.62 -35.29 33.56
N ARG A 302 61.55 -36.33 32.72
CA ARG A 302 62.13 -37.65 33.00
C ARG A 302 63.67 -37.66 32.90
N LYS A 303 64.24 -36.89 31.97
CA LYS A 303 65.71 -36.78 31.79
C LYS A 303 66.43 -35.97 32.88
N ARG A 304 65.72 -35.18 33.69
CA ARG A 304 66.28 -34.45 34.85
C ARG A 304 66.37 -35.28 36.15
N LYS A 305 65.90 -36.53 36.14
CA LYS A 305 65.86 -37.43 37.31
C LYS A 305 66.89 -38.57 37.26
N ILE A 306 67.88 -38.50 36.37
CA ILE A 306 69.04 -39.41 36.29
C ILE A 306 70.28 -38.54 36.45
#